data_AF-A0A2M7SZ46-F1
#
_entry.id   AF-A0A2M7SZ46-F1
#
_cell.length_a   1.000
_cell.length_b   1.000
_cell.length_c   1.000
_cell.angle_alpha   90.00
_cell.angle_beta   90.00
_cell.angle_gamma   90.00
#
_symmetry.space_group_name_H-M   'P 1'
#
loop_
_entity.id
_entity.type
_entity.pdbx_description
1 polymer ?
#
loop_
_entity_poly.entity_id
_entity_poly.type
_entity_poly.pdbx_seq_one_letter_code
_entity_poly.pdbx_strand_id
1 'polypeptide(L)'
;MTMILWKEVGHLGRGVKHGLCDFVAFCWHTVRWLLLAAVLGSLVFMMTLPFLVTLNPDRMKDVAGPEGFGLACMALNTYRVARAYSGDVEHDFDAPMEKNHLMIAASWAVDTRLGIGFHQRGQPVPMDACDVVWARDAATCQYSWTCGAGAYAADDVWEMYRSTAAALWVTLRLPGAMKVWRECGPADHYVDLSAGTPAWVEAMRRTCTKGNFTFFVETGRFAEARQAYAQAVNGD
;
A
#
# COMPACT_ATOMS: atom_id res chain seq x y z
N MET A 1 -15.81 -64.12 28.94
CA MET A 1 -15.76 -62.70 29.34
C MET A 1 -15.01 -61.86 28.29
N THR A 2 -15.38 -62.00 27.02
CA THR A 2 -14.58 -61.51 25.87
C THR A 2 -15.44 -60.97 24.71
N MET A 3 -16.77 -61.00 24.83
CA MET A 3 -17.70 -60.50 23.79
C MET A 3 -18.20 -59.06 24.04
N ILE A 4 -17.87 -58.43 25.17
CA ILE A 4 -18.35 -57.07 25.50
C ILE A 4 -17.43 -55.98 24.93
N LEU A 5 -16.16 -56.29 24.67
CA LEU A 5 -15.17 -55.32 24.17
C LEU A 5 -15.32 -54.95 22.68
N TRP A 6 -15.97 -55.77 21.84
CA TRP A 6 -16.13 -55.46 20.42
C TRP A 6 -17.29 -54.51 20.11
N LYS A 7 -18.24 -54.36 21.03
CA LYS A 7 -19.41 -53.48 20.82
C LYS A 7 -19.05 -52.01 21.05
N GLU A 8 -18.16 -51.70 21.99
CA GLU A 8 -17.73 -50.32 22.27
C GLU A 8 -16.72 -49.77 21.25
N VAL A 9 -15.82 -50.60 20.71
CA VAL A 9 -14.88 -50.20 19.64
C VAL A 9 -15.62 -49.83 18.34
N GLY A 10 -16.75 -50.49 18.05
CA GLY A 10 -17.61 -50.18 16.90
C GLY A 10 -18.41 -48.87 17.01
N HIS A 11 -18.64 -48.37 18.23
CA HIS A 11 -19.28 -47.08 18.47
C HIS A 11 -18.28 -45.91 18.41
N LEU A 12 -17.04 -46.11 18.87
CA LEU A 12 -15.93 -45.15 18.69
C LEU A 12 -15.59 -44.92 17.21
N GLY A 13 -15.53 -45.98 16.39
CA GLY A 13 -15.28 -45.85 14.95
C GLY A 13 -16.39 -45.15 14.15
N ARG A 14 -17.64 -45.17 14.64
CA ARG A 14 -18.77 -44.45 14.03
C ARG A 14 -18.79 -42.97 14.41
N GLY A 15 -18.49 -42.63 15.66
CA GLY A 15 -18.38 -41.23 16.11
C GLY A 15 -17.24 -40.48 15.41
N VAL A 16 -16.08 -41.13 15.23
CA VAL A 16 -14.92 -40.53 14.53
C VAL A 16 -15.20 -40.32 13.03
N LYS A 17 -15.93 -41.23 12.37
CA LYS A 17 -16.32 -41.07 10.96
C LYS A 17 -17.32 -39.92 10.74
N HIS A 18 -18.27 -39.73 11.66
CA HIS A 18 -19.23 -38.63 11.56
C HIS A 18 -18.54 -37.29 11.84
N GLY A 19 -17.70 -37.22 12.88
CA GLY A 19 -16.91 -36.02 13.17
C GLY A 19 -15.97 -35.59 12.04
N LEU A 20 -15.35 -36.55 11.33
CA LEU A 20 -14.50 -36.23 10.17
C LEU A 20 -15.32 -35.72 8.97
N CYS A 21 -16.48 -36.33 8.68
CA CYS A 21 -17.36 -35.86 7.61
C CYS A 21 -17.92 -34.47 7.90
N ASP A 22 -18.33 -34.20 9.14
CA ASP A 22 -18.84 -32.89 9.56
C ASP A 22 -17.74 -31.82 9.52
N PHE A 23 -16.51 -32.18 9.93
CA PHE A 23 -15.35 -31.30 9.84
C PHE A 23 -14.99 -30.97 8.38
N VAL A 24 -14.97 -31.96 7.49
CA VAL A 24 -14.71 -31.74 6.05
C VAL A 24 -15.80 -30.90 5.41
N ALA A 25 -17.07 -31.13 5.76
CA ALA A 25 -18.19 -30.32 5.29
C ALA A 25 -18.08 -28.86 5.78
N PHE A 26 -17.68 -28.64 7.04
CA PHE A 26 -17.41 -27.33 7.59
C PHE A 26 -16.25 -26.63 6.86
N CYS A 27 -15.11 -27.31 6.67
CA CYS A 27 -13.97 -26.77 5.93
C CYS A 27 -14.35 -26.40 4.49
N TRP A 28 -15.09 -27.27 3.79
CA TRP A 28 -15.57 -27.01 2.43
C TRP A 28 -16.53 -25.81 2.39
N HIS A 29 -17.44 -25.71 3.34
CA HIS A 29 -18.36 -24.58 3.44
C HIS A 29 -17.60 -23.26 3.66
N THR A 30 -16.64 -23.25 4.58
CA THR A 30 -15.78 -22.10 4.85
C THR A 30 -14.97 -21.67 3.62
N VAL A 31 -14.30 -22.62 2.94
CA VAL A 31 -13.56 -22.32 1.69
C VAL A 31 -14.47 -21.75 0.61
N ARG A 32 -15.67 -22.32 0.43
CA ARG A 32 -16.66 -21.82 -0.54
C ARG A 32 -17.07 -20.37 -0.25
N TRP A 33 -17.32 -20.02 1.02
CA TRP A 33 -17.66 -18.64 1.39
C TRP A 33 -16.49 -17.69 1.23
N LEU A 34 -15.26 -18.11 1.55
CA LEU A 34 -14.05 -17.31 1.32
C LEU A 34 -13.84 -17.02 -0.18
N LEU A 35 -14.00 -18.03 -1.03
CA LEU A 35 -13.91 -17.85 -2.49
C LEU A 35 -15.02 -16.95 -3.01
N LEU A 36 -16.25 -17.11 -2.53
CA LEU A 36 -17.36 -16.24 -2.92
C LEU A 36 -17.12 -14.79 -2.49
N ALA A 37 -16.63 -14.57 -1.26
CA ALA A 37 -16.29 -13.24 -0.77
C ALA A 37 -15.15 -12.60 -1.58
N ALA A 38 -14.13 -13.37 -1.96
CA ALA A 38 -13.04 -12.89 -2.82
C ALA A 38 -13.55 -12.50 -4.22
N VAL A 39 -14.42 -13.32 -4.82
CA VAL A 39 -15.03 -13.04 -6.13
C VAL A 39 -15.95 -11.82 -6.07
N LEU A 40 -16.82 -11.73 -5.07
CA LEU A 40 -17.72 -10.60 -4.88
C LEU A 40 -16.95 -9.30 -4.57
N GLY A 41 -15.93 -9.37 -3.71
CA GLY A 41 -15.04 -8.24 -3.42
C GLY A 41 -14.31 -7.76 -4.68
N SER A 42 -13.80 -8.69 -5.49
CA SER A 42 -13.17 -8.38 -6.79
C SER A 42 -14.17 -7.78 -7.77
N LEU A 43 -15.41 -8.27 -7.81
CA LEU A 43 -16.49 -7.73 -8.66
C LEU A 43 -16.89 -6.33 -8.25
N VAL A 44 -17.07 -6.07 -6.96
CA VAL A 44 -17.37 -4.72 -6.44
C VAL A 44 -16.21 -3.79 -6.76
N PHE A 45 -14.97 -4.21 -6.56
CA PHE A 45 -13.79 -3.44 -6.93
C PHE A 45 -13.77 -3.15 -8.44
N MET A 46 -13.96 -4.16 -9.29
CA MET A 46 -14.02 -4.03 -10.76
C MET A 46 -15.17 -3.14 -11.24
N MET A 47 -16.31 -3.12 -10.54
CA MET A 47 -17.46 -2.28 -10.90
C MET A 47 -17.33 -0.84 -10.40
N THR A 48 -16.66 -0.63 -9.26
CA THR A 48 -16.45 0.70 -8.70
C THR A 48 -15.23 1.39 -9.29
N LEU A 49 -14.19 0.65 -9.70
CA LEU A 49 -12.96 1.21 -10.26
C LEU A 49 -13.23 2.09 -11.50
N PRO A 50 -14.08 1.72 -12.49
CA PRO A 50 -14.42 2.59 -13.60
C PRO A 50 -15.08 3.88 -13.16
N PHE A 51 -16.02 3.82 -12.20
CA PHE A 51 -16.67 5.02 -11.66
C PHE A 51 -15.66 5.91 -10.93
N LEU A 52 -14.79 5.31 -10.13
CA LEU A 52 -13.71 6.01 -9.45
C LEU A 52 -12.74 6.67 -10.43
N VAL A 53 -12.42 6.00 -11.54
CA VAL A 53 -11.60 6.57 -12.62
C VAL A 53 -12.26 7.81 -13.24
N THR A 54 -13.60 7.86 -13.32
CA THR A 54 -14.29 9.06 -13.83
C THR A 54 -14.21 10.28 -12.91
N LEU A 55 -13.85 10.12 -11.64
CA LEU A 55 -13.72 11.26 -10.71
C LEU A 55 -12.48 12.10 -11.00
N ASN A 56 -11.40 11.50 -11.52
CA ASN A 56 -10.20 12.22 -11.96
C ASN A 56 -9.49 11.48 -13.10
N PRO A 57 -10.07 11.49 -14.32
CA PRO A 57 -9.63 10.64 -15.42
C PRO A 57 -8.23 11.00 -15.93
N ASP A 58 -7.86 12.27 -15.88
CA ASP A 58 -6.54 12.71 -16.35
C ASP A 58 -5.45 12.31 -15.37
N ARG A 59 -5.67 12.46 -14.06
CA ARG A 59 -4.69 11.97 -13.07
C ARG A 59 -4.57 10.45 -13.08
N MET A 60 -5.66 9.72 -13.29
CA MET A 60 -5.59 8.26 -13.43
C MET A 60 -4.75 7.83 -14.63
N LYS A 61 -4.78 8.55 -15.76
CA LYS A 61 -3.90 8.26 -16.90
C LYS A 61 -2.43 8.48 -16.54
N ASP A 62 -2.11 9.61 -15.89
CA ASP A 62 -0.73 9.91 -15.47
C ASP A 62 -0.20 8.86 -14.48
N VAL A 63 -1.02 8.48 -13.48
CA VAL A 63 -0.63 7.51 -12.48
C VAL A 63 -0.52 6.11 -13.06
N ALA A 64 -1.45 5.70 -13.93
CA ALA A 64 -1.44 4.36 -14.50
C ALA A 64 -0.26 4.16 -15.48
N GLY A 65 0.13 5.22 -16.19
CA GLY A 65 1.15 5.14 -17.23
C GLY A 65 0.68 4.39 -18.48
N PRO A 66 1.56 4.25 -19.49
CA PRO A 66 1.24 3.55 -20.74
C PRO A 66 0.96 2.05 -20.54
N GLU A 67 1.53 1.45 -19.49
CA GLU A 67 1.37 0.03 -19.19
C GLU A 67 0.21 -0.27 -18.21
N GLY A 68 -0.38 0.76 -17.59
CA GLY A 68 -1.52 0.62 -16.69
C GLY A 68 -1.19 0.14 -15.27
N PHE A 69 0.09 -0.01 -14.92
CA PHE A 69 0.52 -0.62 -13.65
C PHE A 69 0.88 0.38 -12.54
N GLY A 70 0.94 1.69 -12.82
CA GLY A 70 1.49 2.62 -11.84
C GLY A 70 0.70 2.72 -10.53
N LEU A 71 -0.62 2.52 -10.53
CA LEU A 71 -1.40 2.41 -9.28
C LEU A 71 -0.94 1.21 -8.43
N ALA A 72 -0.61 0.08 -9.07
CA ALA A 72 -0.09 -1.10 -8.37
C ALA A 72 1.31 -0.84 -7.80
N CYS A 73 2.16 -0.08 -8.50
CA CYS A 73 3.46 0.35 -7.98
C CYS A 73 3.31 1.30 -6.78
N MET A 74 2.39 2.26 -6.84
CA MET A 74 2.06 3.11 -5.67
C MET A 74 1.60 2.28 -4.47
N ALA A 75 0.71 1.30 -4.71
CA ALA A 75 0.20 0.39 -3.69
C ALA A 75 1.31 -0.49 -3.11
N LEU A 76 2.22 -0.99 -3.94
CA LEU A 76 3.35 -1.78 -3.47
C LEU A 76 4.28 -0.96 -2.58
N ASN A 77 4.54 0.30 -2.95
CA ASN A 77 5.32 1.22 -2.13
C ASN A 77 4.67 1.46 -0.76
N THR A 78 3.36 1.74 -0.71
CA THR A 78 2.66 1.95 0.57
C THR A 78 2.58 0.69 1.42
N TYR A 79 2.40 -0.46 0.80
CA TYR A 79 2.43 -1.76 1.47
C TYR A 79 3.77 -2.00 2.17
N ARG A 80 4.88 -1.69 1.51
CA ARG A 80 6.22 -1.84 2.11
C ARG A 80 6.43 -0.91 3.30
N VAL A 81 5.95 0.33 3.21
CA VAL A 81 6.00 1.29 4.34
C VAL A 81 5.14 0.80 5.50
N ALA A 82 3.96 0.27 5.23
CA ALA A 82 3.09 -0.28 6.26
C ALA A 82 3.72 -1.49 6.97
N ARG A 83 4.29 -2.45 6.23
CA ARG A 83 5.00 -3.61 6.79
C ARG A 83 6.20 -3.21 7.64
N ALA A 84 6.98 -2.23 7.19
CA ALA A 84 8.12 -1.72 7.96
C ALA A 84 7.68 -1.08 9.28
N TYR A 85 6.48 -0.49 9.33
CA TYR A 85 5.90 0.05 10.56
C TYR A 85 5.25 -1.03 11.44
N SER A 86 4.69 -2.10 10.85
CA SER A 86 3.88 -3.10 11.56
C SER A 86 4.68 -4.14 12.34
N GLY A 87 6.01 -4.02 12.38
CA GLY A 87 6.89 -4.90 13.14
C GLY A 87 6.48 -5.13 14.60
N ASP A 88 5.73 -4.21 15.22
CA ASP A 88 5.31 -4.32 16.63
C ASP A 88 3.90 -3.77 16.96
N VAL A 89 3.07 -3.39 15.97
CA VAL A 89 1.74 -2.81 16.21
C VAL A 89 0.67 -3.64 15.53
N GLU A 90 -0.19 -4.28 16.34
CA GLU A 90 -1.42 -4.94 15.87
C GLU A 90 -2.19 -3.96 14.99
N HIS A 91 -2.34 -4.30 13.70
CA HIS A 91 -3.15 -3.50 12.81
C HIS A 91 -4.60 -3.57 13.28
N ASP A 92 -5.17 -2.41 13.61
CA ASP A 92 -6.61 -2.29 13.73
C ASP A 92 -7.21 -2.49 12.33
N PHE A 93 -7.55 -3.74 12.01
CA PHE A 93 -8.13 -4.16 10.72
C PHE A 93 -9.53 -3.56 10.49
N ASP A 94 -10.13 -2.98 11.52
CA ASP A 94 -11.41 -2.27 11.47
C ASP A 94 -11.24 -0.75 11.42
N ALA A 95 -9.99 -0.25 11.53
CA ALA A 95 -9.71 1.17 11.43
C ALA A 95 -10.17 1.71 10.06
N PRO A 96 -11.00 2.77 10.04
CA PRO A 96 -11.42 3.40 8.79
C PRO A 96 -10.20 3.96 8.04
N MET A 97 -10.28 4.05 6.71
CA MET A 97 -9.16 4.42 5.84
C MET A 97 -8.52 5.77 6.22
N GLU A 98 -9.32 6.68 6.75
CA GLU A 98 -8.90 7.97 7.30
C GLU A 98 -7.87 7.84 8.42
N LYS A 99 -7.74 6.69 9.08
CA LYS A 99 -6.71 6.44 10.09
C LYS A 99 -5.40 5.92 9.47
N ASN A 100 -5.37 5.52 8.20
CA ASN A 100 -4.19 5.03 7.49
C ASN A 100 -3.28 6.18 6.99
N HIS A 101 -3.06 7.19 7.83
CA HIS A 101 -2.30 8.39 7.48
C HIS A 101 -0.89 8.09 6.95
N LEU A 102 -0.22 7.05 7.44
CA LEU A 102 1.11 6.65 6.97
C LEU A 102 1.08 6.17 5.50
N MET A 103 0.17 5.25 5.17
CA MET A 103 0.02 4.75 3.80
C MET A 103 -0.35 5.90 2.86
N ILE A 104 -1.31 6.75 3.27
CA ILE A 104 -1.71 7.92 2.47
C ILE A 104 -0.53 8.88 2.26
N ALA A 105 0.26 9.18 3.30
CA ALA A 105 1.44 10.04 3.17
C ALA A 105 2.52 9.43 2.25
N ALA A 106 2.74 8.12 2.32
CA ALA A 106 3.67 7.42 1.43
C ALA A 106 3.19 7.40 -0.03
N SER A 107 1.87 7.29 -0.28
CA SER A 107 1.31 7.47 -1.63
C SER A 107 1.50 8.90 -2.15
N TRP A 108 1.30 9.91 -1.30
CA TRP A 108 1.53 11.31 -1.66
C TRP A 108 2.98 11.59 -2.06
N ALA A 109 3.95 10.92 -1.44
CA ALA A 109 5.36 11.07 -1.82
C ALA A 109 5.62 10.61 -3.27
N VAL A 110 5.05 9.46 -3.66
CA VAL A 110 5.15 8.95 -5.04
C VAL A 110 4.46 9.89 -6.01
N ASP A 111 3.23 10.30 -5.68
CA ASP A 111 2.41 11.17 -6.51
C ASP A 111 3.02 12.57 -6.69
N THR A 112 3.67 13.11 -5.66
CA THR A 112 4.42 14.38 -5.72
C THR A 112 5.62 14.27 -6.65
N ARG A 113 6.44 13.22 -6.51
CA ARG A 113 7.60 12.99 -7.38
C ARG A 113 7.20 12.84 -8.84
N LEU A 114 6.14 12.10 -9.11
CA LEU A 114 5.57 11.96 -10.45
C LEU A 114 5.13 13.32 -10.99
N GLY A 115 4.39 14.09 -10.18
CA GLY A 115 3.88 15.40 -10.57
C GLY A 115 4.95 16.46 -10.85
N ILE A 116 6.10 16.42 -10.16
CA ILE A 116 7.21 17.34 -10.40
C ILE A 116 8.24 16.81 -11.41
N GLY A 117 8.07 15.58 -11.92
CA GLY A 117 9.04 14.93 -12.80
C GLY A 117 10.38 14.65 -12.12
N PHE A 118 10.38 14.34 -10.82
CA PHE A 118 11.61 14.10 -10.07
C PHE A 118 12.33 12.86 -10.59
N HIS A 119 13.61 13.02 -10.93
CA HIS A 119 14.48 11.92 -11.34
C HIS A 119 15.88 12.11 -10.73
N GLN A 120 16.54 10.99 -10.39
CA GLN A 120 17.94 11.04 -10.02
C GLN A 120 18.81 11.35 -11.23
N ARG A 121 20.04 11.81 -10.98
CA ARG A 121 21.00 12.08 -12.04
C ARG A 121 21.25 10.79 -12.83
N GLY A 122 21.09 10.86 -14.16
CA GLY A 122 21.27 9.71 -15.05
C GLY A 122 20.03 8.85 -15.25
N GLN A 123 18.90 9.18 -14.61
CA GLN A 123 17.60 8.56 -14.88
C GLN A 123 16.74 9.43 -15.81
N PRO A 124 15.86 8.82 -16.62
CA PRO A 124 14.85 9.56 -17.37
C PRO A 124 13.86 10.24 -16.41
N VAL A 125 13.16 11.25 -16.92
CA VAL A 125 11.98 11.83 -16.24
C VAL A 125 10.94 10.71 -16.09
N PRO A 126 10.33 10.51 -14.91
CA PRO A 126 9.35 9.46 -14.71
C PRO A 126 8.12 9.72 -15.58
N MET A 127 7.67 8.69 -16.30
CA MET A 127 6.44 8.72 -17.08
C MET A 127 5.25 8.20 -16.28
N ASP A 128 5.52 7.37 -15.26
CA ASP A 128 4.49 6.80 -14.40
C ASP A 128 4.99 6.58 -12.96
N ALA A 129 4.09 6.10 -12.10
CA ALA A 129 4.44 5.84 -10.71
C ALA A 129 5.37 4.63 -10.51
N CYS A 130 5.46 3.71 -11.47
CA CYS A 130 6.43 2.63 -11.41
C CYS A 130 7.85 3.16 -11.61
N ASP A 131 8.07 4.08 -12.54
CA ASP A 131 9.36 4.76 -12.71
C ASP A 131 9.82 5.40 -11.40
N VAL A 132 8.91 6.09 -10.71
CA VAL A 132 9.21 6.70 -9.42
C VAL A 132 9.56 5.66 -8.35
N VAL A 133 8.76 4.59 -8.25
CA VAL A 133 8.92 3.57 -7.20
C VAL A 133 10.19 2.75 -7.39
N TRP A 134 10.51 2.39 -8.63
CA TRP A 134 11.65 1.53 -8.95
C TRP A 134 12.92 2.30 -9.28
N ALA A 135 12.87 3.63 -9.29
CA ALA A 135 14.04 4.44 -9.51
C ALA A 135 15.08 4.18 -8.42
N ARG A 136 16.22 3.65 -8.86
CA ARG A 136 17.37 3.28 -8.03
C ARG A 136 18.64 3.92 -8.56
N ASP A 137 19.39 4.52 -7.65
CA ASP A 137 20.81 4.80 -7.80
C ASP A 137 21.52 4.04 -6.68
N ALA A 138 22.65 3.38 -7.00
CA ALA A 138 23.41 2.60 -6.03
C ALA A 138 23.92 3.46 -4.85
N ALA A 139 24.01 4.79 -5.03
CA ALA A 139 24.44 5.73 -4.00
C ALA A 139 23.30 6.39 -3.20
N THR A 140 22.07 6.45 -3.75
CA THR A 140 20.92 7.06 -3.08
C THR A 140 19.65 6.27 -3.39
N CYS A 141 19.08 5.60 -2.38
CA CYS A 141 17.74 5.04 -2.55
C CYS A 141 16.68 6.12 -2.33
N GLN A 142 15.73 6.19 -3.26
CA GLN A 142 14.62 7.13 -3.20
C GLN A 142 13.65 6.79 -2.07
N TYR A 143 13.54 5.49 -1.77
CA TYR A 143 12.75 4.95 -0.68
C TYR A 143 13.61 3.95 0.10
N SER A 144 13.53 3.97 1.42
CA SER A 144 14.37 3.10 2.26
C SER A 144 14.25 1.61 1.92
N TRP A 145 13.07 1.17 1.46
CA TRP A 145 12.82 -0.22 1.12
C TRP A 145 13.39 -0.65 -0.24
N THR A 146 13.64 0.26 -1.17
CA THR A 146 14.21 -0.09 -2.49
C THR A 146 15.71 -0.41 -2.41
N CYS A 147 16.35 -0.07 -1.29
CA CYS A 147 17.70 -0.45 -0.92
C CYS A 147 17.81 -1.87 -0.29
N GLY A 148 16.70 -2.50 0.08
CA GLY A 148 16.68 -3.77 0.82
C GLY A 148 16.56 -5.02 -0.07
N ALA A 149 17.17 -6.13 0.34
CA ALA A 149 17.21 -7.41 -0.41
C ALA A 149 15.88 -8.22 -0.45
N GLY A 150 14.72 -7.63 -0.15
CA GLY A 150 13.44 -8.34 0.08
C GLY A 150 12.29 -7.91 -0.83
N ALA A 151 12.56 -7.32 -1.99
CA ALA A 151 11.60 -6.46 -2.70
C ALA A 151 10.32 -7.13 -3.28
N TYR A 152 10.20 -8.45 -3.35
CA TYR A 152 9.30 -9.06 -4.36
C TYR A 152 8.02 -9.79 -3.90
N ALA A 153 7.81 -10.07 -2.61
CA ALA A 153 6.55 -10.71 -2.18
C ALA A 153 5.72 -9.79 -1.26
N ALA A 154 4.46 -9.55 -1.63
CA ALA A 154 3.42 -9.17 -0.70
C ALA A 154 2.83 -10.48 -0.14
N ASP A 155 2.95 -10.68 1.18
CA ASP A 155 2.49 -11.88 1.87
C ASP A 155 1.14 -11.68 2.59
N ASP A 156 0.67 -10.44 2.70
CA ASP A 156 -0.59 -10.06 3.34
C ASP A 156 -1.53 -9.37 2.34
N VAL A 157 -2.59 -10.10 1.96
CA VAL A 157 -3.63 -9.64 1.01
C VAL A 157 -4.41 -8.44 1.56
N TRP A 158 -4.65 -8.37 2.88
CA TRP A 158 -5.42 -7.29 3.48
C TRP A 158 -4.64 -6.00 3.54
N GLU A 159 -3.37 -6.06 3.91
CA GLU A 159 -2.49 -4.90 3.85
C GLU A 159 -2.31 -4.41 2.39
N MET A 160 -2.23 -5.31 1.42
CA MET A 160 -2.16 -4.95 0.01
C MET A 160 -3.45 -4.24 -0.47
N TYR A 161 -4.62 -4.73 -0.03
CA TYR A 161 -5.90 -4.07 -0.31
C TYR A 161 -5.94 -2.65 0.27
N ARG A 162 -5.54 -2.47 1.53
CA ARG A 162 -5.49 -1.14 2.18
C ARG A 162 -4.49 -0.20 1.49
N SER A 163 -3.34 -0.73 1.12
CA SER A 163 -2.31 -0.01 0.38
C SER A 163 -2.78 0.45 -1.00
N THR A 164 -3.55 -0.40 -1.68
CA THR A 164 -4.22 -0.05 -2.95
C THR A 164 -5.28 1.03 -2.74
N ALA A 165 -6.09 0.92 -1.69
CA ALA A 165 -7.08 1.93 -1.36
C ALA A 165 -6.44 3.28 -1.00
N ALA A 166 -5.33 3.29 -0.25
CA ALA A 166 -4.59 4.53 0.05
C ALA A 166 -4.04 5.19 -1.23
N ALA A 167 -3.46 4.40 -2.14
CA ALA A 167 -3.00 4.89 -3.44
C ALA A 167 -4.15 5.52 -4.24
N LEU A 168 -5.28 4.80 -4.31
CA LEU A 168 -6.49 5.30 -4.99
C LEU A 168 -7.02 6.59 -4.36
N TRP A 169 -7.06 6.68 -3.02
CA TRP A 169 -7.51 7.88 -2.31
C TRP A 169 -6.66 9.11 -2.66
N VAL A 170 -5.35 8.93 -2.80
CA VAL A 170 -4.43 9.97 -3.26
C VAL A 170 -4.66 10.31 -4.72
N THR A 171 -4.74 9.32 -5.61
CA THR A 171 -4.96 9.58 -7.04
C THR A 171 -6.27 10.32 -7.31
N LEU A 172 -7.33 10.00 -6.54
CA LEU A 172 -8.65 10.62 -6.63
C LEU A 172 -8.81 11.86 -5.75
N ARG A 173 -7.79 12.26 -4.99
CA ARG A 173 -7.81 13.46 -4.13
C ARG A 173 -8.98 13.49 -3.15
N LEU A 174 -9.32 12.33 -2.59
CA LEU A 174 -10.44 12.22 -1.65
C LEU A 174 -10.19 13.05 -0.37
N PRO A 175 -11.24 13.50 0.34
CA PRO A 175 -11.09 14.42 1.48
C PRO A 175 -10.10 13.97 2.57
N GLY A 176 -10.07 12.68 2.89
CA GLY A 176 -9.10 12.14 3.85
C GLY A 176 -7.65 12.18 3.34
N ALA A 177 -7.43 11.95 2.04
CA ALA A 177 -6.11 12.11 1.43
C ALA A 177 -5.68 13.58 1.44
N MET A 178 -6.58 14.51 1.10
CA MET A 178 -6.30 15.94 1.13
C MET A 178 -6.05 16.49 2.54
N LYS A 179 -6.66 15.88 3.57
CA LYS A 179 -6.31 16.17 4.96
C LYS A 179 -4.86 15.83 5.25
N VAL A 180 -4.41 14.63 4.89
CA VAL A 180 -3.01 14.21 5.06
C VAL A 180 -2.06 15.10 4.25
N TRP A 181 -2.44 15.49 3.03
CA TRP A 181 -1.68 16.45 2.22
C TRP A 181 -1.46 17.79 2.95
N ARG A 182 -2.51 18.36 3.55
CA ARG A 182 -2.39 19.62 4.30
C ARG A 182 -1.49 19.49 5.54
N GLU A 183 -1.49 18.32 6.18
CA GLU A 183 -0.65 18.05 7.35
C GLU A 183 0.82 17.78 7.00
N CYS A 184 1.07 17.06 5.90
CA CYS A 184 2.40 16.59 5.53
C CYS A 184 3.06 17.37 4.39
N GLY A 185 2.32 18.29 3.76
CA GLY A 185 2.77 19.07 2.62
C GLY A 185 3.18 18.21 1.42
N PRO A 186 3.88 18.81 0.44
CA PRO A 186 4.37 18.14 -0.75
C PRO A 186 5.67 17.38 -0.45
N ALA A 187 5.61 16.43 0.48
CA ALA A 187 6.76 15.57 0.74
C ALA A 187 7.10 14.78 -0.53
N ASP A 188 8.38 14.69 -0.87
CA ASP A 188 8.89 13.93 -2.01
C ASP A 188 9.85 12.80 -1.58
N HIS A 189 10.24 12.76 -0.31
CA HIS A 189 11.05 11.70 0.28
C HIS A 189 10.48 11.29 1.65
N TYR A 190 10.78 10.07 2.08
CA TYR A 190 10.57 9.65 3.46
C TYR A 190 11.65 8.64 3.87
N VAL A 191 11.96 8.60 5.16
CA VAL A 191 12.92 7.66 5.73
C VAL A 191 12.51 7.24 7.14
N ASP A 192 12.76 5.99 7.47
CA ASP A 192 12.73 5.51 8.85
C ASP A 192 14.05 5.91 9.53
N LEU A 193 13.99 6.95 10.36
CA LEU A 193 15.17 7.47 11.05
C LEU A 193 15.64 6.56 12.19
N SER A 194 14.82 5.59 12.63
CA SER A 194 15.22 4.63 13.66
C SER A 194 16.28 3.64 13.16
N ALA A 195 16.30 3.38 11.84
CA ALA A 195 17.31 2.57 11.18
C ALA A 195 18.63 3.31 10.88
N GLY A 196 18.71 4.61 11.23
CA GLY A 196 19.83 5.50 10.94
C GLY A 196 19.40 6.72 10.12
N THR A 197 20.21 7.77 10.14
CA THR A 197 19.97 9.01 9.38
C THR A 197 20.90 9.05 8.16
N PRO A 198 20.38 8.87 6.93
CA PRO A 198 21.20 9.03 5.73
C PRO A 198 21.72 10.47 5.58
N ALA A 199 22.96 10.63 5.13
CA ALA A 199 23.59 11.95 4.98
C ALA A 199 22.80 12.89 4.03
N TRP A 200 22.12 12.33 3.02
CA TRP A 200 21.32 13.13 2.09
C TRP A 200 20.13 13.84 2.75
N VAL A 201 19.66 13.37 3.91
CA VAL A 201 18.54 13.97 4.65
C VAL A 201 18.91 15.36 5.18
N GLU A 202 20.19 15.63 5.46
CA GLU A 202 20.65 16.92 6.00
C GLU A 202 20.39 18.09 5.04
N ALA A 203 20.34 17.82 3.74
CA ALA A 203 20.04 18.81 2.70
C ALA A 203 18.53 19.01 2.45
N MET A 204 17.66 18.31 3.18
CA MET A 204 16.21 18.32 2.98
C MET A 204 15.48 18.97 4.15
N ARG A 205 14.29 19.53 3.87
CA ARG A 205 13.43 20.09 4.91
C ARG A 205 12.42 19.04 5.35
N ARG A 206 12.34 18.77 6.65
CA ARG A 206 11.29 17.93 7.24
C ARG A 206 9.92 18.58 7.05
N THR A 207 8.91 17.79 6.69
CA THR A 207 7.53 18.26 6.57
C THR A 207 6.61 17.70 7.66
N CYS A 208 6.64 16.39 7.90
CA CYS A 208 5.88 15.74 8.98
C CYS A 208 6.55 14.42 9.42
N THR A 209 5.99 13.81 10.46
CA THR A 209 6.32 12.45 10.90
C THR A 209 5.03 11.65 11.04
N LYS A 210 5.00 10.43 10.50
CA LYS A 210 3.87 9.49 10.62
C LYS A 210 4.44 8.10 10.92
N GLY A 211 4.03 7.49 12.03
CA GLY A 211 4.68 6.28 12.53
C GLY A 211 6.18 6.52 12.76
N ASN A 212 7.01 5.57 12.33
CA ASN A 212 8.48 5.68 12.40
C ASN A 212 9.08 6.46 11.23
N PHE A 213 8.26 6.85 10.26
CA PHE A 213 8.72 7.52 9.05
C PHE A 213 8.66 9.04 9.20
N THR A 214 9.76 9.69 8.85
CA THR A 214 9.83 11.14 8.71
C THR A 214 9.82 11.49 7.24
N PHE A 215 8.97 12.44 6.88
CA PHE A 215 8.75 12.91 5.52
C PHE A 215 9.52 14.20 5.27
N PHE A 216 10.06 14.32 4.07
CA PHE A 216 10.99 15.38 3.68
C PHE A 216 10.62 15.94 2.32
N VAL A 217 11.07 17.17 2.11
CA VAL A 217 11.00 17.85 0.83
C VAL A 217 12.40 18.35 0.44
N GLU A 218 12.85 18.03 -0.77
CA GLU A 218 14.16 18.49 -1.26
C GLU A 218 14.10 19.97 -1.64
N THR A 219 14.65 20.88 -0.82
CA THR A 219 14.54 22.34 -1.00
C THR A 219 15.38 22.93 -2.14
N GLY A 220 16.16 22.09 -2.84
CA GLY A 220 17.05 22.51 -3.92
C GLY A 220 16.38 22.62 -5.28
N ARG A 221 16.91 21.86 -6.24
CA ARG A 221 16.72 22.01 -7.70
C ARG A 221 15.27 22.04 -8.20
N PHE A 222 14.31 21.53 -7.42
CA PHE A 222 12.90 21.37 -7.82
C PHE A 222 11.91 22.24 -7.03
N ALA A 223 12.38 23.31 -6.37
CA ALA A 223 11.50 24.16 -5.55
C ALA A 223 10.32 24.79 -6.32
N GLU A 224 10.57 25.34 -7.51
CA GLU A 224 9.53 25.95 -8.34
C GLU A 224 8.52 24.90 -8.85
N ALA A 225 9.01 23.76 -9.35
CA ALA A 225 8.16 22.66 -9.82
C ALA A 225 7.25 22.14 -8.69
N ARG A 226 7.77 22.04 -7.46
CA ARG A 226 6.95 21.68 -6.29
C ARG A 226 5.90 22.72 -5.95
N GLN A 227 6.22 24.01 -6.06
CA GLN A 227 5.23 25.06 -5.82
C GLN A 227 4.13 25.03 -6.88
N ALA A 228 4.49 24.88 -8.16
CA ALA A 228 3.53 24.73 -9.26
C ALA A 228 2.66 23.50 -9.06
N TYR A 229 3.25 22.37 -8.69
CA TYR A 229 2.51 21.16 -8.36
C TYR A 229 1.56 21.37 -7.18
N ALA A 230 2.05 21.92 -6.06
CA ALA A 230 1.21 22.19 -4.89
C ALA A 230 0.07 23.18 -5.20
N GLN A 231 0.28 24.13 -6.12
CA GLN A 231 -0.79 25.00 -6.60
C GLN A 231 -1.81 24.22 -7.42
N ALA A 232 -1.39 23.37 -8.36
CA ALA A 232 -2.28 22.51 -9.13
C ALA A 232 -3.10 21.57 -8.23
N VAL A 233 -2.46 21.01 -7.19
CA VAL A 233 -3.14 20.14 -6.21
C VAL A 233 -4.20 20.87 -5.37
N ASN A 234 -4.00 22.16 -5.08
CA ASN A 234 -4.90 22.94 -4.22
C ASN A 234 -5.84 23.88 -5.00
N GLY A 235 -5.67 23.99 -6.32
CA GLY A 235 -6.30 25.00 -7.18
C GLY A 235 -7.57 24.53 -7.91
N ASP A 236 -7.89 23.24 -7.81
CA ASP A 236 -9.12 22.60 -8.30
C ASP A 236 -10.01 22.15 -7.13
#